data_AF-A0A1Q4ZGF7-F1
#
_entry.id   AF-A0A1Q4ZGF7-F1
#
_cell.length_a   1.000
_cell.length_b   1.000
_cell.length_c   1.000
_cell.angle_alpha   90.00
_cell.angle_beta   90.00
_cell.angle_gamma   90.00
#
_symmetry.space_group_name_H-M   'P 1'
#
loop_
_entity.id
_entity.type
_entity.pdbx_description
1 polymer ?
#
loop_
_entity_poly.entity_id
_entity_poly.type
_entity_poly.pdbx_seq_one_letter_code
_entity_poly.pdbx_strand_id
1 'polypeptide(L)' 'MAAGLVALGTAGDGGGSTRIPAALCGVVGLKPSRGRIPQGPSGTPCRPQNVCLSGMARTVRDTAPP' A
#
# COMPACT_ATOMS: atom_id res chain seq x y z
N MET A 1 5.33 -11.41 -2.07
CA MET A 1 6.52 -10.75 -2.63
C MET A 1 7.79 -11.02 -1.87
N ALA A 2 7.86 -10.84 -0.54
CA ALA A 2 9.04 -11.23 0.23
C ALA A 2 9.39 -12.72 0.05
N ALA A 3 8.39 -13.61 0.14
CA ALA A 3 8.54 -15.04 -0.14
C ALA A 3 8.62 -15.40 -1.65
N GLY A 4 8.76 -14.43 -2.56
CA GLY A 4 8.84 -14.67 -4.00
C GLY A 4 7.54 -15.10 -4.70
N LEU A 5 6.45 -15.34 -3.96
CA LEU A 5 5.20 -15.88 -4.51
C LEU A 5 4.42 -14.96 -5.47
N VAL A 6 4.51 -13.65 -5.25
CA VAL A 6 3.82 -12.62 -6.07
C VAL A 6 4.74 -11.43 -6.26
N ALA A 7 4.67 -10.76 -7.41
CA ALA A 7 5.49 -9.58 -7.71
C ALA A 7 4.96 -8.29 -7.04
N LEU A 8 3.63 -8.17 -6.94
CA LEU A 8 2.91 -7.02 -6.40
C LEU A 8 1.85 -7.49 -5.40
N GLY A 9 1.53 -6.64 -4.42
CA GLY A 9 0.43 -6.87 -3.50
C GLY A 9 -0.31 -5.59 -3.15
N THR A 10 -1.62 -5.68 -3.02
CA THR A 10 -2.49 -4.60 -2.53
C THR A 10 -2.53 -4.58 -1.01
N ALA A 11 -2.59 -3.40 -0.41
CA ALA A 11 -2.61 -3.21 1.03
C ALA A 11 -3.41 -1.97 1.44
N GLY A 12 -3.52 -1.75 2.76
CA GLY A 12 -3.98 -0.50 3.34
C GLY A 12 -2.96 0.01 4.36
N ASP A 13 -2.78 1.32 4.44
CA ASP A 13 -1.88 1.96 5.40
C ASP A 13 -2.58 3.14 6.07
N GLY A 14 -2.99 2.91 7.32
CA GLY A 14 -3.47 3.95 8.25
C GLY A 14 -2.51 4.22 9.40
N GLY A 15 -1.93 3.16 9.97
CA GLY A 15 -0.96 3.23 11.06
C GLY A 15 0.46 2.81 10.68
N GLY A 16 0.75 2.64 9.39
CA GLY A 16 2.00 2.04 8.91
C GLY A 16 1.88 0.57 8.53
N SER A 17 0.66 0.00 8.46
CA SER A 17 0.43 -1.43 8.20
C SER A 17 0.98 -1.96 6.88
N THR A 18 1.35 -1.08 5.95
CA THR A 18 2.11 -1.46 4.74
C THR A 18 3.62 -1.23 4.93
N ARG A 19 4.02 -0.12 5.55
CA ARG A 19 5.43 0.26 5.73
C ARG A 19 6.17 -0.58 6.78
N ILE A 20 5.51 -0.96 7.87
CA ILE A 20 6.08 -1.79 8.93
C ILE A 20 6.46 -3.18 8.39
N PRO A 21 5.57 -3.98 7.77
CA PRO A 21 5.95 -5.28 7.23
C PRO A 21 6.94 -5.14 6.06
N ALA A 22 6.86 -4.07 5.27
CA ALA A 22 7.83 -3.82 4.22
C ALA A 22 9.26 -3.65 4.76
N ALA A 23 9.42 -2.92 5.87
CA ALA A 23 10.69 -2.76 6.56
C ALA A 23 11.21 -4.09 7.14
N LEU A 24 10.32 -4.89 7.72
CA LEU A 24 10.69 -6.19 8.32
C LEU A 24 11.09 -7.24 7.26
N CYS A 25 10.49 -7.17 6.07
CA CYS A 25 10.71 -8.15 5.00
C CYS A 25 11.67 -7.68 3.90
N GLY A 26 12.26 -6.48 4.02
CA GLY A 26 13.21 -5.95 3.03
C GLY A 26 12.59 -5.67 1.66
N VAL A 27 11.34 -5.22 1.63
CA VAL A 27 10.60 -4.89 0.39
C VAL A 27 10.09 -3.46 0.43
N VAL A 28 9.49 -2.99 -0.67
CA VAL A 28 8.94 -1.63 -0.77
C VAL A 28 7.48 -1.62 -0.37
N GLY A 29 7.11 -0.74 0.56
CA GLY A 29 5.73 -0.47 0.95
C GLY A 29 5.38 0.99 0.67
N LEU A 30 4.53 1.25 -0.33
CA LEU A 30 4.17 2.60 -0.75
C LEU A 30 2.81 3.02 -0.17
N LYS A 31 2.82 4.02 0.71
CA LYS A 31 1.61 4.77 1.06
C LYS A 31 1.52 6.03 0.19
N PRO A 32 0.61 6.09 -0.79
CA PRO A 32 0.46 7.27 -1.64
C PRO A 32 -0.15 8.43 -0.86
N SER A 33 -0.11 9.63 -1.45
CA SER A 33 -0.85 10.78 -0.96
C SER A 33 -2.34 10.45 -0.81
N ARG A 34 -2.98 10.97 0.24
CA ARG A 34 -4.41 10.74 0.49
C ARG A 34 -5.22 11.15 -0.74
N GLY A 35 -6.20 10.32 -1.10
CA GLY A 35 -7.06 10.56 -2.27
C GLY A 35 -6.44 10.21 -3.63
N ARG A 36 -5.15 9.83 -3.69
CA ARG A 36 -4.49 9.42 -4.94
C ARG A 36 -5.11 8.15 -5.54
N ILE A 37 -5.53 7.20 -4.70
CA ILE A 37 -6.23 5.99 -5.15
C ILE A 37 -7.73 6.18 -4.88
N PRO A 38 -8.58 6.14 -5.91
CA PRO A 38 -10.03 6.24 -5.75
C PRO A 38 -10.55 5.17 -4.79
N GLN A 39 -11.40 5.57 -3.85
CA GLN A 39 -12.01 4.65 -2.87
C GLN A 39 -13.37 4.10 -3.33
N GLY A 40 -13.80 4.45 -4.54
CA GLY A 40 -15.12 4.12 -5.08
C GLY A 40 -16.26 4.86 -4.36
N PRO A 41 -17.50 4.74 -4.87
CA PRO A 41 -18.70 5.34 -4.27
C PRO A 41 -19.04 4.73 -2.90
N SER A 42 -18.49 3.56 -2.58
CA SER A 42 -18.60 2.86 -1.30
C SER A 42 -17.33 3.01 -0.44
N GLY A 43 -16.55 4.09 -0.65
CA GLY A 43 -15.48 4.49 0.25
C GLY A 43 -16.03 4.50 1.67
N THR A 44 -15.69 3.47 2.44
CA THR A 44 -16.48 3.07 3.61
C THR A 44 -16.59 4.25 4.56
N PRO A 45 -17.80 4.72 4.92
CA PRO A 45 -17.99 5.86 5.83
C PRO A 45 -17.24 5.66 7.15
N CYS A 46 -16.99 4.40 7.52
CA CYS A 46 -16.30 3.96 8.73
C CYS A 46 -14.78 3.87 8.59
N ARG A 47 -14.18 4.10 7.41
CA ARG A 47 -12.73 3.99 7.26
C ARG A 47 -12.07 5.27 7.78
N PRO A 48 -11.19 5.19 8.79
CA PRO A 48 -10.63 6.41 9.36
C PRO A 48 -9.81 7.15 8.29
N GLN A 49 -9.88 8.48 8.30
CA GLN A 49 -9.30 9.34 7.26
C GLN A 49 -7.78 9.20 7.11
N ASN A 50 -7.12 8.52 8.06
CA ASN A 50 -5.71 8.19 7.97
C ASN A 50 -5.41 7.00 7.05
N VAL A 51 -6.38 6.15 6.73
CA VAL A 51 -6.17 4.95 5.91
C VAL A 51 -6.16 5.30 4.42
N CYS A 52 -5.04 4.99 3.78
CA CYS A 52 -4.91 5.02 2.33
C CYS A 52 -4.87 3.59 1.78
N LEU A 53 -5.49 3.35 0.62
CA LEU A 53 -5.10 2.19 -0.18
C LEU A 53 -3.63 2.34 -0.57
N SER A 54 -2.91 1.24 -0.53
CA SER A 54 -1.46 1.18 -0.70
C SER A 54 -1.08 -0.07 -1.47
N GLY A 55 0.20 -0.14 -1.86
CA GLY A 55 0.78 -1.29 -2.53
C GLY A 55 2.11 -1.67 -1.92
N MET A 56 2.48 -2.93 -2.11
CA MET A 56 3.81 -3.43 -1.87
C MET A 56 4.41 -3.95 -3.18
N ALA A 57 5.71 -3.73 -3.39
CA ALA A 57 6.47 -4.32 -4.48
C ALA A 57 7.92 -4.66 -4.10
N ARG A 58 8.60 -5.48 -4.91
CA ARG A 58 10.01 -5.84 -4.67
C ARG A 58 10.97 -4.70 -4.97
N THR A 59 10.59 -3.77 -5.85
CA THR A 59 11.41 -2.62 -6.23
C THR A 59 10.63 -1.32 -6.16
N VAL A 60 11.33 -0.20 -6.05
CA VAL A 60 10.70 1.13 -6.04
C VAL A 60 10.04 1.45 -7.38
N ARG A 61 10.68 1.03 -8.49
CA ARG A 61 10.16 1.21 -9.84
C ARG A 61 8.77 0.60 -10.00
N ASP A 62 8.56 -0.59 -9.44
CA ASP A 62 7.29 -1.29 -9.50
C ASP A 62 6.17 -0.59 -8.69
N THR A 63 6.52 0.35 -7.82
CA THR A 63 5.56 1.18 -7.06
C THR A 63 5.30 2.55 -7.68
N ALA A 64 6.08 2.95 -8.69
CA ALA A 64 5.95 4.27 -9.30
C ALA A 64 4.64 4.34 -10.13
N PRO A 65 3.93 5.48 -10.13
CA PRO A 65 2.82 5.70 -11.04
C PRO A 65 3.32 5.72 -12.51
N PRO A 66 2.46 5.39 -13.49
CA PRO A 66 2.74 5.66 -14.90
C PRO A 66 2.91 7.17 -15.16
#